data_AF-A0A7N0V0X2-F1
#
_entry.id   AF-A0A7N0V0X2-F1
#
_cell.length_a   1.000
_cell.length_b   1.000
_cell.length_c   1.000
_cell.angle_alpha   90.00
_cell.angle_beta   90.00
_cell.angle_gamma   90.00
#
_symmetry.space_group_name_H-M   'P 1'
#
loop_
_entity.id
_entity.type
_entity.pdbx_description
1 polymer ?
#
loop_
_entity_poly.entity_id
_entity_poly.type
_entity_poly.pdbx_seq_one_letter_code
_entity_poly.pdbx_strand_id
1 'polypeptide(L)'
;MSVVHPVLLRSAFLPHHSPPPPPASSSSSSLSFKPLTHTPRRSYPRIRALELDQNTVIAIAVGIASVAVGIGIPVFYESQIDSAAKRDNTQPCFPCNGTGAQKCRFCLGSGNVTVELGGGEKEVSRCINCDGVGSLTCTTCQGNGIQPRYLDRREFKDDD
;
A
#
# COMPACT_ATOMS: atom_id res chain seq x y z
N MET A 1 -32.39 -20.58 -10.08
CA MET A 1 -31.62 -21.48 -9.19
C MET A 1 -30.42 -21.96 -9.98
N SER A 2 -29.28 -21.28 -9.83
CA SER A 2 -28.05 -21.67 -10.53
C SER A 2 -27.03 -22.12 -9.49
N VAL A 3 -26.64 -23.38 -9.65
CA VAL A 3 -25.82 -24.16 -8.74
C VAL A 3 -24.37 -23.69 -8.84
N VAL A 4 -23.79 -23.37 -7.68
CA VAL A 4 -22.36 -23.09 -7.51
C VAL A 4 -21.62 -24.43 -7.54
N HIS A 5 -20.73 -24.62 -8.51
CA HIS A 5 -19.77 -25.72 -8.48
C HIS A 5 -18.47 -25.29 -7.77
N PRO A 6 -17.90 -26.12 -6.88
CA PRO A 6 -16.63 -25.83 -6.22
C PRO A 6 -15.45 -26.11 -7.16
N VAL A 7 -14.54 -25.13 -7.29
CA VAL A 7 -13.26 -25.32 -7.97
C VAL A 7 -12.30 -26.05 -7.03
N LEU A 8 -11.96 -27.28 -7.39
CA LEU A 8 -10.96 -28.14 -6.76
C LEU A 8 -9.54 -27.56 -6.97
N LEU A 9 -8.85 -27.16 -5.90
CA LEU A 9 -7.40 -26.94 -5.94
C LEU A 9 -6.68 -28.30 -6.06
N ARG A 10 -6.11 -28.58 -7.23
CA ARG A 10 -5.13 -29.68 -7.40
C ARG A 10 -3.75 -29.18 -7.00
N SER A 11 -3.27 -29.66 -5.85
CA SER A 11 -1.89 -29.51 -5.40
C SER A 11 -0.99 -30.45 -6.21
N ALA A 12 -0.04 -29.91 -6.97
CA ALA A 12 0.98 -30.69 -7.67
C ALA A 12 2.21 -30.83 -6.77
N PHE A 13 2.30 -31.92 -6.01
CA PHE A 13 3.55 -32.34 -5.39
C PHE A 13 4.44 -32.98 -6.45
N LEU A 14 5.57 -32.34 -6.78
CA LEU A 14 6.64 -32.93 -7.58
C LEU A 14 7.67 -33.62 -6.66
N PRO A 15 8.20 -34.80 -7.00
CA PRO A 15 9.28 -35.42 -6.25
C PRO A 15 10.63 -34.77 -6.59
N HIS A 16 11.39 -34.43 -5.55
CA HIS A 16 12.77 -33.98 -5.64
C HIS A 16 13.66 -35.14 -6.11
N HIS A 17 14.28 -35.02 -7.30
CA HIS A 17 15.41 -35.86 -7.71
C HIS A 17 16.69 -35.04 -7.52
N SER A 18 17.60 -35.55 -6.68
CA SER A 18 18.94 -35.01 -6.47
C SER A 18 19.89 -35.51 -7.57
N PRO A 19 20.78 -34.67 -8.12
CA PRO A 19 21.84 -35.11 -9.02
C PRO A 19 23.02 -35.76 -8.27
N PRO A 20 23.75 -36.71 -8.89
CA PRO A 20 24.91 -37.36 -8.28
C PRO A 20 26.17 -36.46 -8.27
N PRO A 21 27.13 -36.71 -7.37
CA PRO A 21 28.39 -35.96 -7.30
C PRO A 21 29.38 -36.34 -8.42
N PRO A 22 30.27 -35.41 -8.85
CA PRO A 22 31.29 -35.70 -9.85
C PRO A 22 32.46 -36.52 -9.28
N PRO A 23 33.17 -37.31 -10.13
CA PRO A 23 34.32 -38.11 -9.70
C PRO A 23 35.56 -37.25 -9.41
N ALA A 24 36.23 -37.57 -8.30
CA ALA A 24 37.53 -37.02 -7.94
C ALA A 24 38.59 -37.51 -8.94
N SER A 25 39.18 -36.57 -9.67
CA SER A 25 40.34 -36.82 -10.54
C SER A 25 41.60 -36.42 -9.78
N SER A 26 42.34 -37.41 -9.31
CA SER A 26 43.70 -37.29 -8.80
C SER A 26 44.65 -37.02 -9.97
N SER A 27 45.40 -35.92 -9.89
CA SER A 27 46.53 -35.68 -10.77
C SER A 27 47.65 -35.02 -9.98
N SER A 28 48.57 -35.86 -9.55
CA SER A 28 49.87 -35.52 -9.00
C SER A 28 50.65 -34.72 -10.03
N SER A 29 51.18 -33.56 -9.64
CA SER A 29 52.22 -32.89 -10.42
C SER A 29 53.29 -32.38 -9.46
N SER A 30 54.45 -33.01 -9.60
CA SER A 30 55.66 -32.82 -8.83
C SER A 30 56.19 -31.39 -8.95
N LEU A 31 56.59 -30.85 -7.80
CA LEU A 31 57.35 -29.61 -7.69
C LEU A 31 58.70 -29.79 -8.37
N SER A 32 58.98 -28.97 -9.40
CA SER A 32 60.32 -28.81 -9.94
C SER A 32 60.80 -27.39 -9.66
N PHE A 33 61.58 -27.26 -8.59
CA PHE A 33 62.30 -26.02 -8.28
C PHE A 33 63.51 -25.90 -9.22
N LYS A 34 63.60 -24.77 -9.94
CA LYS A 34 64.88 -24.29 -10.47
C LYS A 34 65.14 -22.87 -9.97
N PRO A 35 66.39 -22.54 -9.57
CA PRO A 35 66.69 -21.32 -8.85
C PRO A 35 67.22 -20.19 -9.75
N LEU A 36 67.28 -19.02 -9.13
CA LEU A 36 68.05 -17.80 -9.40
C LEU A 36 67.43 -16.64 -10.23
N THR A 37 67.26 -15.55 -9.47
CA THR A 37 67.61 -14.15 -9.76
C THR A 37 67.00 -13.47 -10.97
N HIS A 38 65.94 -12.70 -10.71
CA HIS A 38 65.60 -11.53 -11.52
C HIS A 38 65.30 -10.34 -10.61
N THR A 39 66.08 -9.28 -10.77
CA THR A 39 65.97 -7.97 -10.09
C THR A 39 64.53 -7.44 -10.06
N PRO A 40 64.05 -6.83 -8.95
CA PRO A 40 62.74 -6.20 -8.95
C PRO A 40 62.83 -4.88 -9.73
N ARG A 41 62.49 -4.90 -11.02
CA ARG A 41 62.07 -3.65 -11.67
C ARG A 41 60.78 -3.22 -10.98
N ARG A 42 60.80 -2.05 -10.32
CA ARG A 42 59.59 -1.36 -9.86
C ARG A 42 58.65 -1.19 -11.04
N SER A 43 57.73 -2.14 -11.20
CA SER A 43 56.63 -2.06 -12.13
C SER A 43 55.55 -1.26 -11.42
N TYR A 44 55.48 0.04 -11.71
CA TYR A 44 54.33 0.83 -11.32
C TYR A 44 53.09 0.16 -11.95
N PRO A 45 52.00 -0.07 -11.19
CA PRO A 45 50.76 -0.53 -11.80
C PRO A 45 50.30 0.58 -12.74
N ARG A 46 50.61 0.40 -14.03
CA ARG A 46 50.13 1.26 -15.08
C ARG A 46 48.63 0.99 -15.12
N ILE A 47 47.83 1.92 -14.59
CA ILE A 47 46.38 1.91 -14.71
C ILE A 47 46.10 1.89 -16.21
N ARG A 48 45.90 0.70 -16.78
CA ARG A 48 45.38 0.56 -18.12
C ARG A 48 43.97 1.09 -18.04
N ALA A 49 43.70 2.10 -18.86
CA ALA A 49 42.35 2.57 -19.08
C ALA A 49 41.46 1.34 -19.25
N LEU A 50 40.47 1.25 -18.37
CA LEU A 50 39.49 0.18 -18.21
C LEU A 50 39.17 -0.47 -19.56
N GLU A 51 39.81 -1.61 -19.86
CA GLU A 51 39.38 -2.47 -20.95
C GLU A 51 38.05 -3.04 -20.46
N LEU A 52 36.97 -2.41 -20.90
CA LEU A 52 35.63 -2.73 -20.46
C LEU A 52 35.27 -4.08 -21.10
N ASP A 53 35.70 -5.15 -20.44
CA ASP A 53 35.43 -6.51 -20.86
C ASP A 53 33.92 -6.71 -21.07
N GLN A 54 33.55 -7.52 -22.05
CA GLN A 54 32.15 -7.79 -22.41
C GLN A 54 31.35 -8.19 -21.16
N ASN A 55 31.96 -8.95 -20.25
CA ASN A 55 31.35 -9.39 -19.00
C ASN A 55 31.12 -8.23 -18.01
N THR A 56 31.99 -7.23 -18.00
CA THR A 56 31.83 -6.01 -17.18
C THR A 56 30.70 -5.14 -17.69
N VAL A 57 30.55 -5.01 -19.02
CA VAL A 57 29.41 -4.31 -19.63
C VAL A 57 28.09 -5.01 -19.28
N ILE A 58 28.05 -6.34 -19.41
CA ILE A 58 26.87 -7.15 -19.08
C ILE A 58 26.53 -6.99 -17.59
N ALA A 59 27.51 -7.06 -16.70
CA ALA A 59 27.28 -6.92 -15.26
C ALA A 59 26.68 -5.56 -14.89
N ILE A 60 27.20 -4.46 -15.46
CA ILE A 60 26.68 -3.11 -15.22
C ILE A 60 25.25 -2.98 -15.78
N ALA A 61 25.00 -3.48 -16.99
CA ALA A 61 23.69 -3.42 -17.61
C ALA A 61 22.63 -4.19 -16.79
N VAL A 62 22.96 -5.41 -16.34
CA VAL A 62 22.07 -6.21 -15.47
C VAL A 62 21.84 -5.51 -14.13
N GLY A 63 22.87 -4.91 -13.54
CA GLY A 63 22.77 -4.13 -12.31
C GLY A 63 21.80 -2.93 -12.44
N ILE A 64 21.91 -2.14 -13.51
CA ILE A 64 21.01 -1.01 -13.76
C ILE A 64 19.58 -1.49 -14.02
N ALA A 65 19.42 -2.52 -14.86
CA ALA A 65 18.11 -3.07 -15.18
C ALA A 65 17.39 -3.61 -13.94
N SER A 66 18.10 -4.32 -13.06
CA SER A 66 17.52 -4.87 -11.83
C SER A 66 17.12 -3.78 -10.83
N VAL A 67 17.91 -2.72 -10.68
CA VAL A 67 17.53 -1.55 -9.86
C VAL A 67 16.31 -0.83 -10.44
N ALA A 68 16.28 -0.61 -11.75
CA ALA A 68 15.16 0.05 -12.43
C ALA A 68 13.85 -0.75 -12.26
N VAL A 69 13.91 -2.07 -12.41
CA VAL A 69 12.75 -2.96 -12.14
C VAL A 69 12.34 -2.91 -10.67
N GLY A 70 13.31 -2.96 -9.74
CA GLY A 70 13.06 -2.93 -8.29
C GLY A 70 12.35 -1.66 -7.81
N ILE A 71 12.59 -0.51 -8.45
CA ILE A 71 11.91 0.76 -8.14
C ILE A 71 10.62 0.90 -8.96
N GLY A 72 10.65 0.48 -10.22
CA GLY A 72 9.52 0.62 -11.13
C GLY A 72 8.28 -0.15 -10.70
N ILE A 73 8.45 -1.34 -10.11
CA ILE A 73 7.33 -2.17 -9.64
C ILE A 73 6.54 -1.47 -8.53
N PRO A 74 7.14 -1.04 -7.40
CA PRO A 74 6.42 -0.26 -6.38
C PRO A 74 5.79 1.01 -6.93
N VAL A 75 6.50 1.78 -7.76
CA VAL A 75 5.97 3.03 -8.35
C VAL A 75 4.74 2.78 -9.23
N PHE A 76 4.75 1.70 -10.02
CA PHE A 76 3.61 1.31 -10.83
C PHE A 76 2.40 0.91 -9.97
N TYR A 77 2.63 0.17 -8.88
CA TYR A 77 1.55 -0.20 -7.95
C TYR A 77 0.99 1.02 -7.21
N GLU A 78 1.84 1.94 -6.73
CA GLU A 78 1.39 3.21 -6.12
C GLU A 78 0.55 4.04 -7.10
N SER A 79 0.97 4.16 -8.36
CA SER A 79 0.21 4.90 -9.39
C SER A 79 -1.18 4.33 -9.63
N GLN A 80 -1.33 3.00 -9.63
CA GLN A 80 -2.64 2.36 -9.78
C GLN A 80 -3.51 2.50 -8.53
N ILE A 81 -2.89 2.52 -7.35
CA ILE A 81 -3.60 2.73 -6.08
C ILE A 81 -4.13 4.16 -5.99
N ASP A 82 -3.31 5.16 -6.32
CA ASP A 82 -3.71 6.57 -6.30
C ASP A 82 -4.85 6.86 -7.28
N SER A 83 -4.81 6.24 -8.47
CA SER A 83 -5.84 6.40 -9.49
C SER A 83 -7.18 5.81 -9.04
N ALA A 84 -7.16 4.67 -8.32
CA ALA A 84 -8.34 4.12 -7.67
C ALA A 84 -8.79 4.96 -6.46
N ALA A 85 -7.84 5.54 -5.73
CA ALA A 85 -8.08 6.41 -4.59
C ALA A 85 -8.56 7.83 -4.98
N LYS A 86 -8.57 8.21 -6.26
CA LYS A 86 -9.07 9.52 -6.71
C LYS A 86 -10.47 9.50 -7.31
N ARG A 87 -11.25 8.44 -7.14
CA ARG A 87 -12.69 8.48 -7.49
C ARG A 87 -13.41 9.49 -6.59
N ASP A 88 -13.73 10.66 -7.14
CA ASP A 88 -14.48 11.69 -6.42
C ASP A 88 -15.75 11.09 -5.85
N ASN A 89 -15.85 11.08 -4.53
CA ASN A 89 -17.00 10.54 -3.82
C ASN A 89 -17.88 11.72 -3.44
N THR A 90 -19.03 11.79 -4.09
CA THR A 90 -20.06 12.80 -3.84
C THR A 90 -21.28 12.21 -3.15
N GLN A 91 -21.20 10.97 -2.65
CA GLN A 91 -22.34 10.33 -2.02
C GLN A 91 -22.68 11.05 -0.70
N PRO A 92 -23.92 11.54 -0.55
CA PRO A 92 -24.33 12.23 0.65
C PRO A 92 -24.30 11.27 1.85
N CYS A 93 -23.77 11.74 2.97
CA CYS A 93 -23.70 10.97 4.20
C CYS A 93 -25.12 10.62 4.67
N PHE A 94 -25.43 9.32 4.69
CA PHE A 94 -26.76 8.79 4.96
C PHE A 94 -27.40 9.34 6.26
N PRO A 95 -26.71 9.34 7.43
CA PRO A 95 -27.31 9.89 8.64
C PRO A 95 -27.71 11.36 8.54
N CYS A 96 -26.91 12.23 7.92
CA CYS A 96 -27.18 13.69 7.88
C CYS A 96 -27.73 14.17 6.54
N ASN A 97 -28.02 13.25 5.62
CA ASN A 97 -28.45 13.54 4.26
C ASN A 97 -27.61 14.62 3.56
N GLY A 98 -26.29 14.55 3.69
CA GLY A 98 -25.39 15.53 3.07
C GLY A 98 -25.15 16.83 3.84
N THR A 99 -25.91 17.13 4.89
CA THR A 99 -25.83 18.44 5.58
C THR A 99 -24.59 18.63 6.46
N GLY A 100 -23.92 17.54 6.85
CA GLY A 100 -22.83 17.58 7.83
C GLY A 100 -23.28 17.75 9.28
N ALA A 101 -24.59 17.94 9.53
CA ALA A 101 -25.12 18.19 10.86
C ALA A 101 -26.34 17.31 11.18
N GLN A 102 -26.52 17.03 12.45
CA GLN A 102 -27.68 16.33 13.00
C GLN A 102 -28.48 17.30 13.86
N LYS A 103 -29.80 17.24 13.76
CA LYS A 103 -30.67 17.97 14.67
C LYS A 103 -30.40 17.49 16.11
N CYS A 104 -30.20 18.42 17.04
CA CYS A 104 -29.93 18.05 18.42
C CYS A 104 -31.15 17.32 18.98
N ARG A 105 -30.95 16.07 19.43
CA ARG A 105 -32.03 15.20 19.88
C ARG A 105 -32.59 15.60 21.25
N PHE A 106 -31.84 16.37 22.03
CA PHE A 106 -32.26 16.84 23.35
C PHE A 106 -33.25 18.01 23.28
N CYS A 107 -32.94 19.04 22.47
CA CYS A 107 -33.82 20.20 22.32
C CYS A 107 -34.68 20.16 21.06
N LEU A 108 -34.60 19.08 20.27
CA LEU A 108 -35.31 18.94 18.99
C LEU A 108 -35.11 20.18 18.11
N GLY A 109 -33.89 20.71 18.06
CA GLY A 109 -33.54 21.89 17.27
C GLY A 109 -33.90 23.26 17.84
N SER A 110 -34.56 23.36 19.00
CA SER A 110 -34.91 24.68 19.58
C SER A 110 -33.73 25.43 20.20
N GLY A 111 -32.64 24.73 20.55
CA GLY A 111 -31.52 25.28 21.30
C GLY A 111 -31.79 25.49 22.80
N ASN A 112 -33.00 25.18 23.28
CA ASN A 112 -33.37 25.30 24.68
C ASN A 112 -34.05 24.04 25.21
N VAL A 113 -33.96 23.81 26.52
CA VAL A 113 -34.67 22.73 27.22
C VAL A 113 -35.58 23.39 28.23
N THR A 114 -36.87 23.06 28.15
CA THR A 114 -37.89 23.57 29.06
C THR A 114 -38.23 22.51 30.10
N VAL A 115 -38.10 22.85 31.38
CA VAL A 115 -38.47 21.99 32.51
C VAL A 115 -39.66 22.63 33.22
N GLU A 116 -40.69 21.83 33.51
CA GLU A 116 -41.83 22.28 34.33
C GLU A 116 -41.52 21.99 35.79
N LEU A 117 -41.44 23.04 36.61
CA LEU A 117 -41.04 22.97 38.02
C LEU A 117 -42.23 22.69 38.96
N GLY A 118 -43.45 22.61 38.42
CA GLY A 118 -44.70 22.57 39.18
C GLY A 118 -45.30 23.97 39.38
N GLY A 119 -46.58 24.05 39.76
CA GLY A 119 -47.26 25.34 40.00
C GLY A 119 -47.49 26.22 38.76
N GLY A 120 -47.29 25.68 37.54
CA GLY A 120 -47.40 26.44 36.29
C GLY A 120 -46.11 27.16 35.88
N GLU A 121 -45.05 27.06 36.68
CA GLU A 121 -43.76 27.66 36.38
C GLU A 121 -42.96 26.78 35.41
N LYS A 122 -42.36 27.41 34.40
CA LYS A 122 -41.49 26.77 33.42
C LYS A 122 -40.15 27.47 33.43
N GLU A 123 -39.09 26.68 33.59
CA GLU A 123 -37.72 27.15 33.43
C GLU A 123 -37.20 26.78 32.05
N VAL A 124 -36.68 27.78 31.34
CA VAL A 124 -36.09 27.60 30.01
C VAL A 124 -34.59 27.76 30.14
N SER A 125 -33.85 26.69 29.91
CA SER A 125 -32.40 26.69 29.94
C SER A 125 -31.82 26.50 28.54
N ARG A 126 -30.60 27.00 28.32
CA ARG A 126 -29.84 26.72 27.10
C ARG A 126 -29.54 25.22 27.04
N CYS A 127 -29.79 24.59 25.90
CA CYS A 127 -29.53 23.17 25.74
C CYS A 127 -28.02 22.90 25.80
N ILE A 128 -27.56 22.31 26.91
CA ILE A 128 -26.15 21.98 27.16
C ILE A 128 -25.57 21.02 26.11
N ASN A 129 -26.42 20.16 25.54
CA ASN A 129 -25.94 19.14 24.62
C ASN A 129 -25.61 19.69 23.22
N CYS A 130 -26.09 20.88 22.86
CA CYS A 130 -25.72 21.52 21.59
C CYS A 130 -25.25 22.96 21.79
N ASP A 131 -24.95 23.33 23.04
CA ASP A 131 -24.68 24.72 23.43
C ASP A 131 -25.68 25.70 22.79
N GLY A 132 -26.96 25.36 22.79
CA GLY A 132 -28.01 26.19 22.21
C GLY A 132 -28.00 26.39 20.69
N VAL A 133 -27.12 25.72 19.94
CA VAL A 133 -27.08 25.78 18.46
C VAL A 133 -28.29 25.08 17.84
N GLY A 134 -28.85 24.06 18.52
CA GLY A 134 -29.96 23.26 18.00
C GLY A 134 -29.53 22.12 17.06
N SER A 135 -28.24 22.03 16.73
CA SER A 135 -27.67 20.95 15.93
C SER A 135 -26.31 20.50 16.49
N LEU A 136 -25.87 19.34 16.05
CA LEU A 136 -24.60 18.70 16.38
C LEU A 136 -23.89 18.34 15.09
N THR A 137 -22.57 18.46 15.05
CA THR A 137 -21.79 17.94 13.92
C THR A 137 -22.05 16.45 13.74
N CYS A 138 -22.34 16.02 12.53
CA CYS A 138 -22.53 14.61 12.24
C CYS A 138 -21.19 13.88 12.39
N THR A 139 -21.10 12.99 13.38
CA THR A 139 -19.88 12.24 13.69
C THR A 139 -19.51 11.24 12.59
N THR A 140 -20.48 10.80 11.79
CA THR A 140 -20.26 9.86 10.68
C THR A 140 -19.45 10.47 9.52
N CYS A 141 -19.70 11.74 9.19
CA CYS A 141 -18.97 12.46 8.13
C CYS A 141 -18.07 13.57 8.65
N GLN A 142 -17.95 13.71 9.97
CA GLN A 142 -17.17 14.75 10.66
C GLN A 142 -17.50 16.17 10.16
N GLY A 143 -18.75 16.42 9.77
CA GLY A 143 -19.19 17.73 9.28
C GLY A 143 -19.07 17.95 7.76
N ASN A 144 -18.38 17.09 7.02
CA ASN A 144 -18.21 17.29 5.56
C ASN A 144 -19.48 16.93 4.77
N GLY A 145 -20.42 16.20 5.35
CA GLY A 145 -21.63 15.77 4.65
C GLY A 145 -21.42 14.65 3.62
N ILE A 146 -20.17 14.21 3.38
CA ILE A 146 -19.86 13.14 2.44
C ILE A 146 -19.73 11.79 3.17
N GLN A 147 -20.29 10.74 2.59
CA GLN A 147 -20.21 9.38 3.12
C GLN A 147 -18.76 8.86 3.07
N PRO A 148 -18.20 8.28 4.13
CA PRO A 148 -16.88 7.68 4.06
C PRO A 148 -16.81 6.58 2.98
N ARG A 149 -15.70 6.52 2.23
CA ARG A 149 -15.58 5.68 1.03
C ARG A 149 -15.73 4.17 1.25
N TYR A 150 -15.62 3.69 2.49
CA TYR A 150 -15.89 2.28 2.79
C TYR A 150 -17.38 1.92 2.73
N LEU A 151 -18.28 2.91 2.73
CA LEU A 151 -19.72 2.73 2.52
C LEU A 151 -20.20 3.20 1.15
N ASP A 152 -19.28 3.66 0.30
CA ASP A 152 -19.65 4.16 -1.02
C ASP A 152 -20.23 3.02 -1.85
N ARG A 153 -21.49 3.17 -2.26
CA ARG A 153 -22.21 2.14 -3.00
C ARG A 153 -21.69 2.21 -4.43
N ARG A 154 -20.84 1.25 -4.80
CA ARG A 154 -20.32 1.09 -6.17
C ARG A 154 -21.51 0.92 -7.12
N GLU A 155 -21.89 2.00 -7.80
CA GLU A 155 -22.69 1.93 -9.02
C GLU A 155 -21.75 1.46 -10.13
N PHE A 156 -21.88 0.20 -10.52
CA PHE A 156 -21.32 -0.26 -11.78
C PHE A 156 -22.15 0.42 -12.85
N LYS A 157 -21.51 1.34 -13.57
CA LYS A 157 -22.08 1.91 -14.79
C LYS A 157 -21.96 0.80 -15.82
N ASP A 158 -23.09 0.25 -16.25
CA ASP A 158 -23.10 -0.70 -17.36
C ASP A 158 -22.73 0.09 -18.62
N ASP A 159 -21.58 -0.21 -19.22
CA ASP A 159 -21.18 0.35 -20.50
C ASP A 159 -21.95 -0.40 -21.61
N ASP A 160 -22.78 0.31 -22.38
CA ASP A 160 -23.49 -0.18 -23.59
C ASP A 160 -22.54 -0.46 -24.76
#